data_AF-A0A813RS60-F1
#
_entry.id   AF-A0A813RS60-F1
#
_cell.length_a   1.000
_cell.length_b   1.000
_cell.length_c   1.000
_cell.angle_alpha   90.00
_cell.angle_beta   90.00
_cell.angle_gamma   90.00
#
_symmetry.space_group_name_H-M   'P 1'
#
loop_
_entity.id
_entity.type
_entity.pdbx_description
1 polymer ?
#
loop_
_entity_poly.entity_id
_entity_poly.type
_entity_poly.pdbx_seq_one_letter_code
_entity_poly.pdbx_strand_id
1 'polypeptide(L)'
;MSGNTAARSESTMLQKPAGKRTSPLVSAPAAAAQSIPSMHRRAGARACSTLKPKERMFWRLACVRGLLGFMTIWAIRIVFIENDLNTNRIYASTDESWRLMTIMLPYFIFEEGSLLYFDYRFKTFSKELHLHHILAFIGFYFNCYCHTQHFYGLKIFILEMSTPFSCICFCLLKLRMERTLAWKINQLILIYVFHFRTVLELMIWYDIYNDWSYFKEHSPFLQMANVLIGLIALTFWLTPYWTYKKTAQFFHPVDWDLQKNTEKQLLRKKEDSKEN
;
A
#
# COMPACT_ATOMS: atom_id res chain seq x y z
N MET A 1 69.55 2.06 7.68
CA MET A 1 69.91 1.14 6.58
C MET A 1 68.83 1.29 5.52
N SER A 2 69.07 2.15 4.52
CA SER A 2 69.38 1.77 3.11
C SER A 2 68.17 1.09 2.44
N GLY A 3 67.57 1.56 1.35
CA GLY A 3 67.81 2.61 0.34
C GLY A 3 66.72 2.42 -0.74
N ASN A 4 66.14 3.49 -1.30
CA ASN A 4 66.29 3.95 -2.71
C ASN A 4 66.28 2.84 -3.78
N THR A 5 65.56 2.89 -4.90
CA THR A 5 65.44 3.92 -5.98
C THR A 5 64.53 3.30 -7.08
N ALA A 6 63.55 3.97 -7.72
CA ALA A 6 63.58 5.04 -8.74
C ALA A 6 63.73 4.58 -10.21
N ALA A 7 63.15 5.41 -11.10
CA ALA A 7 63.27 5.53 -12.57
C ALA A 7 62.30 4.69 -13.45
N ARG A 8 61.45 5.22 -14.34
CA ARG A 8 61.43 6.37 -15.31
C ARG A 8 61.96 6.00 -16.72
N SER A 9 61.08 6.12 -17.73
CA SER A 9 61.33 6.72 -19.07
C SER A 9 59.99 6.72 -19.85
N GLU A 10 59.33 7.83 -20.22
CA GLU A 10 59.65 8.86 -21.22
C GLU A 10 60.01 8.35 -22.62
N SER A 11 59.23 8.76 -23.63
CA SER A 11 59.58 9.03 -25.05
C SER A 11 58.32 8.86 -25.94
N THR A 12 57.94 9.67 -26.94
CA THR A 12 58.34 10.97 -27.51
C THR A 12 57.21 11.42 -28.45
N MET A 13 57.10 12.73 -28.65
CA MET A 13 56.24 13.46 -29.59
C MET A 13 56.20 12.91 -31.03
N LEU A 14 55.08 13.16 -31.74
CA LEU A 14 55.10 13.56 -33.17
C LEU A 14 53.83 14.32 -33.55
N GLN A 15 54.03 15.44 -34.26
CA GLN A 15 53.04 16.48 -34.56
C GLN A 15 52.85 16.57 -36.10
N LYS A 16 51.58 16.50 -36.59
CA LYS A 16 50.96 17.02 -37.85
C LYS A 16 51.57 16.66 -39.24
N PRO A 17 50.81 16.68 -40.38
CA PRO A 17 49.89 17.75 -40.83
C PRO A 17 48.57 17.32 -41.53
N ALA A 18 47.82 18.35 -41.95
CA ALA A 18 46.47 18.33 -42.54
C ALA A 18 46.41 17.88 -44.00
N GLY A 19 45.28 17.27 -44.40
CA GLY A 19 44.91 17.01 -45.80
C GLY A 19 43.40 16.88 -45.98
N LYS A 20 42.79 17.85 -46.65
CA LYS A 20 41.39 17.85 -47.13
C LYS A 20 41.14 16.71 -48.13
N ARG A 21 40.01 16.00 -47.99
CA ARG A 21 39.28 15.38 -49.11
C ARG A 21 37.78 15.44 -48.86
N THR A 22 37.07 15.74 -49.94
CA THR A 22 35.66 16.09 -50.07
C THR A 22 34.80 14.88 -50.47
N SER A 23 33.65 14.71 -49.78
CA SER A 23 32.34 14.19 -50.26
C SER A 23 32.25 12.70 -50.72
N PRO A 24 31.06 12.04 -50.71
CA PRO A 24 29.71 12.59 -50.58
C PRO A 24 28.78 11.97 -49.51
N LEU A 25 27.76 12.77 -49.22
CA LEU A 25 26.46 12.45 -48.63
C LEU A 25 26.02 10.98 -48.81
N VAL A 26 25.84 10.28 -47.69
CA VAL A 26 24.87 9.19 -47.57
C VAL A 26 23.85 9.64 -46.53
N SER A 27 22.70 10.06 -47.03
CA SER A 27 21.51 10.37 -46.24
C SER A 27 21.01 9.10 -45.55
N ALA A 28 21.30 8.98 -44.26
CA ALA A 28 20.62 8.02 -43.41
C ALA A 28 19.16 8.48 -43.20
N PRO A 29 18.16 7.61 -43.36
CA PRO A 29 16.77 7.98 -43.18
C PRO A 29 16.51 8.32 -41.71
N ALA A 30 15.92 9.49 -41.50
CA ALA A 30 15.36 9.93 -40.23
C ALA A 30 14.19 9.01 -39.86
N ALA A 31 14.51 7.84 -39.28
CA ALA A 31 13.53 6.95 -38.70
C ALA A 31 13.12 7.50 -37.33
N ALA A 32 12.07 8.33 -37.38
CA ALA A 32 11.08 8.57 -36.35
C ALA A 32 11.47 8.13 -34.93
N ALA A 33 12.14 9.02 -34.20
CA ALA A 33 11.98 9.10 -32.76
C ALA A 33 10.50 9.48 -32.50
N GLN A 34 9.63 8.47 -32.47
CA GLN A 34 8.26 8.62 -32.00
C GLN A 34 8.35 9.07 -30.56
N SER A 35 8.16 10.37 -30.36
CA SER A 35 7.96 11.00 -29.07
C SER A 35 6.92 10.21 -28.30
N ILE A 36 7.32 9.61 -27.18
CA ILE A 36 6.40 9.09 -26.17
C ILE A 36 5.41 10.23 -25.88
N PRO A 37 4.11 10.10 -26.20
CA PRO A 37 3.24 11.26 -26.30
C PRO A 37 3.16 12.01 -24.97
N SER A 38 3.48 13.29 -25.01
CA SER A 38 3.23 14.29 -23.96
C SER A 38 1.74 14.40 -23.55
N MET A 39 0.85 13.62 -24.17
CA MET A 39 -0.56 13.47 -23.84
C MET A 39 -0.79 12.78 -22.48
N HIS A 40 -0.02 11.76 -22.11
CA HIS A 40 -0.26 11.02 -20.86
C HIS A 40 0.08 11.83 -19.60
N ARG A 41 1.16 12.62 -19.64
CA ARG A 41 1.55 13.50 -18.51
C ARG A 41 0.52 14.60 -18.24
N ARG A 42 -0.13 15.13 -19.28
CA ARG A 42 -1.22 16.11 -19.12
C ARG A 42 -2.58 15.48 -18.86
N ALA A 43 -2.76 14.17 -19.07
CA ALA A 43 -4.01 13.46 -18.81
C ALA A 43 -4.18 13.11 -17.33
N GLY A 44 -3.12 12.69 -16.62
CA GLY A 44 -3.20 12.37 -15.19
C GLY A 44 -3.54 13.58 -14.31
N ALA A 45 -2.88 14.72 -14.56
CA ALA A 45 -3.12 15.96 -13.83
C ALA A 45 -4.51 16.58 -14.16
N ARG A 46 -4.94 16.54 -15.43
CA ARG A 46 -6.27 17.05 -15.84
C ARG A 46 -7.41 16.15 -15.38
N ALA A 47 -7.23 14.82 -15.37
CA ALA A 47 -8.21 13.89 -14.83
C ALA A 47 -8.44 14.10 -13.33
N CYS A 48 -7.38 14.39 -12.55
CA CYS A 48 -7.50 14.69 -11.12
C CYS A 48 -8.28 15.98 -10.83
N SER A 49 -8.09 17.04 -11.64
CA SER A 49 -8.81 18.31 -11.46
C SER A 49 -10.30 18.22 -11.81
N THR A 50 -10.69 17.25 -12.65
CA THR A 50 -12.08 17.04 -13.10
C THR A 50 -12.90 16.11 -12.19
N LEU A 51 -12.28 15.47 -11.19
CA LEU A 51 -13.01 14.60 -10.26
C LEU A 51 -14.00 15.41 -9.44
N LYS A 52 -15.22 14.84 -9.29
CA LYS A 52 -16.25 15.37 -8.39
C LYS A 52 -15.69 15.44 -6.96
N PRO A 53 -16.16 16.36 -6.10
CA PRO A 53 -15.64 16.52 -4.74
C PRO A 53 -15.57 15.21 -3.93
N LYS A 54 -16.61 14.37 -4.03
CA LYS A 54 -16.65 13.04 -3.41
C LYS A 54 -15.50 12.15 -3.87
N GLU A 55 -15.35 11.99 -5.19
CA GLU A 55 -14.32 11.13 -5.77
C GLU A 55 -12.92 11.65 -5.48
N ARG A 56 -12.73 12.98 -5.49
CA ARG A 56 -11.45 13.62 -5.18
C ARG A 56 -11.00 13.38 -3.75
N MET A 57 -11.93 13.46 -2.79
CA MET A 57 -11.60 13.21 -1.39
C MET A 57 -11.23 11.75 -1.16
N PHE A 58 -12.01 10.82 -1.72
CA PHE A 58 -11.71 9.39 -1.66
C PHE A 58 -10.38 9.06 -2.36
N TRP A 59 -10.11 9.69 -3.52
CA TRP A 59 -8.84 9.56 -4.23
C TRP A 59 -7.64 9.96 -3.36
N ARG A 60 -7.72 11.12 -2.70
CA ARG A 60 -6.65 11.60 -1.80
C ARG A 60 -6.41 10.61 -0.66
N LEU A 61 -7.47 10.08 -0.04
CA LEU A 61 -7.36 9.06 1.00
C LEU A 61 -6.73 7.77 0.47
N ALA A 62 -7.10 7.33 -0.74
CA ALA A 62 -6.50 6.18 -1.37
C ALA A 62 -4.99 6.37 -1.60
N CYS A 63 -4.55 7.57 -2.01
CA CYS A 63 -3.12 7.88 -2.17
C CYS A 63 -2.36 7.87 -0.85
N VAL A 64 -2.91 8.47 0.20
CA VAL A 64 -2.29 8.46 1.54
C VAL A 64 -2.15 7.03 2.06
N ARG A 65 -3.20 6.22 1.91
CA ARG A 65 -3.17 4.79 2.25
C ARG A 65 -2.13 4.02 1.44
N GLY A 66 -2.06 4.27 0.14
CA GLY A 66 -1.07 3.64 -0.74
C GLY A 66 0.37 3.99 -0.36
N LEU A 67 0.64 5.23 0.07
CA LEU A 67 1.97 5.63 0.55
C LEU A 67 2.34 4.90 1.84
N LEU A 68 1.40 4.81 2.79
CA LEU A 68 1.64 4.07 4.01
C LEU A 68 1.88 2.58 3.72
N GLY A 69 1.06 1.96 2.87
CA GLY A 69 1.23 0.56 2.50
C GLY A 69 2.59 0.25 1.90
N PHE A 70 3.22 1.21 1.22
CA PHE A 70 4.57 1.04 0.71
C PHE A 70 5.61 0.88 1.84
N MET A 71 5.37 1.51 3.00
CA MET A 71 6.23 1.36 4.18
C MET A 71 6.18 -0.05 4.79
N THR A 72 5.26 -0.93 4.37
CA THR A 72 5.27 -2.33 4.82
C THR A 72 6.54 -3.08 4.40
N ILE A 73 7.27 -2.62 3.37
CA ILE A 73 8.61 -3.14 3.03
C ILE A 73 9.57 -2.96 4.20
N TRP A 74 9.50 -1.83 4.91
CA TRP A 74 10.31 -1.58 6.10
C TRP A 74 9.94 -2.56 7.23
N ALA A 75 8.65 -2.77 7.47
CA ALA A 75 8.17 -3.73 8.46
C ALA A 75 8.57 -5.18 8.12
N ILE A 76 8.50 -5.58 6.85
CA ILE A 76 8.94 -6.91 6.38
C ILE A 76 10.42 -7.13 6.72
N ARG A 77 11.28 -6.14 6.49
CA ARG A 77 12.70 -6.23 6.82
C ARG A 77 12.93 -6.46 8.31
N ILE A 78 12.29 -5.66 9.16
CA ILE A 78 12.45 -5.76 10.63
C ILE A 78 11.97 -7.13 11.12
N VAL A 79 10.80 -7.59 10.66
CA VAL A 79 10.16 -8.80 11.18
C VAL A 79 10.80 -10.08 10.67
N PHE A 80 11.13 -10.15 9.37
CA PHE A 80 11.53 -11.40 8.72
C PHE A 80 13.02 -11.51 8.39
N ILE A 81 13.73 -10.38 8.26
CA ILE A 81 15.15 -10.36 7.86
C ILE A 81 16.03 -10.17 9.10
N GLU A 82 15.80 -9.10 9.86
CA GLU A 82 16.64 -8.77 11.04
C GLU A 82 16.35 -9.67 12.22
N ASN A 83 15.09 -10.09 12.40
CA ASN A 83 14.65 -11.05 13.41
C ASN A 83 14.92 -10.65 14.87
N ASP A 84 15.39 -9.43 15.16
CA ASP A 84 15.59 -8.92 16.53
C ASP A 84 14.31 -9.04 17.38
N LEU A 85 13.15 -8.80 16.78
CA LEU A 85 11.85 -8.90 17.43
C LEU A 85 11.43 -10.35 17.76
N ASN A 86 12.08 -11.36 17.18
CA ASN A 86 11.82 -12.77 17.51
C ASN A 86 12.51 -13.21 18.80
N THR A 87 13.49 -12.46 19.32
CA THR A 87 14.18 -12.80 20.58
C THR A 87 13.22 -12.81 21.77
N ASN A 88 12.26 -11.89 21.77
CA ASN A 88 11.13 -11.87 22.70
C ASN A 88 9.94 -11.16 22.05
N ARG A 89 8.98 -11.93 21.53
CA ARG A 89 7.85 -11.37 20.74
C ARG A 89 6.89 -10.47 21.54
N ILE A 90 6.97 -10.47 22.88
CA ILE A 90 6.17 -9.61 23.75
C ILE A 90 6.90 -8.31 24.08
N TYR A 91 8.17 -8.35 24.45
CA TYR A 91 8.88 -7.17 24.97
C TYR A 91 9.96 -6.63 24.04
N ALA A 92 10.43 -7.40 23.06
CA ALA A 92 11.44 -6.91 22.14
C ALA A 92 10.90 -5.73 21.34
N SER A 93 11.69 -4.67 21.32
CA SER A 93 11.49 -3.50 20.48
C SER A 93 12.85 -3.01 19.99
N THR A 94 12.85 -2.43 18.80
CA THR A 94 14.00 -1.75 18.20
C THR A 94 13.64 -0.29 17.93
N ASP A 95 14.63 0.58 17.79
CA ASP A 95 14.43 1.98 17.41
C ASP A 95 13.57 2.12 16.15
N GLU A 96 13.75 1.22 15.19
CA GLU A 96 12.98 1.23 13.95
C GLU A 96 11.54 0.77 14.14
N SER A 97 11.32 -0.25 14.96
CA SER A 97 9.97 -0.67 15.30
C SER A 97 9.21 0.46 15.99
N TRP A 98 9.87 1.23 16.87
CA TRP A 98 9.32 2.43 17.49
C TRP A 98 8.95 3.48 16.47
N ARG A 99 9.85 3.80 15.52
CA ARG A 99 9.57 4.77 14.46
C ARG A 99 8.34 4.38 13.64
N LEU A 100 8.21 3.11 13.25
CA LEU A 100 7.02 2.64 12.55
C LEU A 100 5.75 2.72 13.41
N MET A 101 5.80 2.32 14.68
CA MET A 101 4.66 2.44 15.60
C MET A 101 4.20 3.90 15.74
N THR A 102 5.15 4.83 15.89
CA THR A 102 4.87 6.27 16.00
C THR A 102 4.35 6.88 14.70
N ILE A 103 4.62 6.29 13.54
CA ILE A 103 3.98 6.67 12.27
C ILE A 103 2.56 6.08 12.20
N MET A 104 2.38 4.84 12.64
CA MET A 104 1.12 4.11 12.50
C MET A 104 -0.02 4.67 13.34
N LEU A 105 0.27 5.00 14.60
CA LEU A 105 -0.75 5.51 15.52
C LEU A 105 -1.45 6.79 15.00
N PRO A 106 -0.72 7.89 14.69
CA PRO A 106 -1.36 9.10 14.18
C PRO A 106 -1.97 8.90 12.78
N TYR A 107 -1.42 7.99 11.97
CA TYR A 107 -2.02 7.65 10.68
C TYR A 107 -3.44 7.09 10.85
N PHE A 108 -3.65 6.09 11.72
CA PHE A 108 -4.97 5.49 11.87
C PHE A 108 -5.98 6.46 12.47
N ILE A 109 -5.55 7.37 13.36
CA ILE A 109 -6.38 8.48 13.85
C ILE A 109 -6.80 9.40 12.69
N PHE A 110 -5.82 9.85 11.89
CA PHE A 110 -6.07 10.72 10.74
C PHE A 110 -7.03 10.07 9.74
N GLU A 111 -6.81 8.81 9.42
CA GLU A 111 -7.56 8.11 8.40
C GLU A 111 -9.00 7.83 8.86
N GLU A 112 -9.19 7.35 10.09
CA GLU A 112 -10.52 7.15 10.66
C GLU A 112 -11.29 8.46 10.78
N GLY A 113 -10.66 9.55 11.25
CA GLY A 113 -11.28 10.87 11.29
C GLY A 113 -11.68 11.38 9.91
N SER A 114 -10.83 11.13 8.89
CA SER A 114 -11.13 11.49 7.50
C SER A 114 -12.27 10.66 6.91
N LEU A 115 -12.37 9.38 7.25
CA LEU A 115 -13.46 8.50 6.85
C LEU A 115 -14.78 8.91 7.50
N LEU A 116 -14.79 9.20 8.80
CA LEU A 116 -15.97 9.70 9.50
C LEU A 116 -16.46 11.02 8.90
N TYR A 117 -15.55 11.94 8.58
CA TYR A 117 -15.88 13.16 7.86
C TYR A 117 -16.46 12.89 6.47
N PHE A 118 -15.86 11.96 5.71
CA PHE A 118 -16.35 11.52 4.40
C PHE A 118 -17.77 10.98 4.47
N ASP A 119 -18.01 10.05 5.40
CA ASP A 119 -19.29 9.38 5.59
C ASP A 119 -20.37 10.36 6.04
N TYR A 120 -20.04 11.26 6.98
CA TYR A 120 -20.94 12.33 7.37
C TYR A 120 -21.32 13.25 6.21
N ARG A 121 -20.32 13.69 5.42
CA ARG A 121 -20.47 14.67 4.34
C ARG A 121 -21.21 14.10 3.12
N PHE A 122 -21.00 12.82 2.81
CA PHE A 122 -21.54 12.17 1.62
C PHE A 122 -22.62 11.11 1.92
N LYS A 123 -23.04 11.00 3.19
CA LYS A 123 -24.07 10.06 3.67
C LYS A 123 -23.78 8.62 3.24
N THR A 124 -22.51 8.25 3.32
CA THR A 124 -22.02 6.89 3.12
C THR A 124 -21.75 6.25 4.48
N PHE A 125 -21.55 4.92 4.50
CA PHE A 125 -21.06 4.24 5.69
C PHE A 125 -20.40 2.91 5.31
N SER A 126 -19.12 2.76 5.62
CA SER A 126 -18.35 1.54 5.34
C SER A 126 -18.00 0.79 6.63
N LYS A 127 -18.92 -0.06 7.09
CA LYS A 127 -18.82 -0.82 8.35
C LYS A 127 -17.49 -1.57 8.49
N GLU A 128 -17.10 -2.30 7.45
CA GLU A 128 -15.90 -3.15 7.45
C GLU A 128 -14.62 -2.30 7.55
N LEU A 129 -14.64 -1.11 6.95
CA LEU A 129 -13.49 -0.22 6.96
C LEU A 129 -13.34 0.48 8.32
N HIS A 130 -14.43 0.98 8.90
CA HIS A 130 -14.41 1.55 10.25
C HIS A 130 -14.00 0.53 11.31
N LEU A 131 -14.54 -0.68 11.25
CA LEU A 131 -14.18 -1.75 12.18
C LEU A 131 -12.67 -2.04 12.12
N HIS A 132 -12.12 -2.16 10.92
CA HIS A 132 -10.67 -2.34 10.70
C HIS A 132 -9.84 -1.22 11.33
N HIS A 133 -10.20 0.03 11.05
CA HIS A 133 -9.42 1.19 11.48
C HIS A 133 -9.49 1.40 12.99
N ILE A 134 -10.65 1.17 13.61
CA ILE A 134 -10.82 1.26 15.07
C ILE A 134 -9.97 0.19 15.76
N LEU A 135 -10.03 -1.06 15.30
CA LEU A 135 -9.21 -2.15 15.86
C LEU A 135 -7.71 -1.90 15.69
N ALA A 136 -7.30 -1.40 14.52
CA ALA A 136 -5.92 -1.02 14.25
C ALA A 136 -5.46 0.13 15.16
N PHE A 137 -6.24 1.21 15.24
CA PHE A 137 -5.97 2.33 16.14
C PHE A 137 -5.78 1.89 17.59
N ILE A 138 -6.72 1.11 18.14
CA ILE A 138 -6.65 0.61 19.51
C ILE A 138 -5.42 -0.29 19.70
N GLY A 139 -5.11 -1.13 18.72
CA GLY A 139 -3.93 -2.00 18.74
C GLY A 139 -2.63 -1.22 18.81
N PHE A 140 -2.41 -0.31 17.85
CA PHE A 140 -1.20 0.53 17.81
C PHE A 140 -1.11 1.48 19.00
N TYR A 141 -2.24 1.94 19.53
CA TYR A 141 -2.29 2.69 20.78
C TYR A 141 -1.72 1.85 21.94
N PHE A 142 -2.19 0.62 22.12
CA PHE A 142 -1.66 -0.25 23.17
C PHE A 142 -0.20 -0.65 22.94
N ASN A 143 0.24 -0.88 21.70
CA ASN A 143 1.65 -1.12 21.41
C ASN A 143 2.53 0.04 21.90
N CYS A 144 2.14 1.28 21.61
CA CYS A 144 2.86 2.47 22.06
C CYS A 144 2.75 2.69 23.57
N TYR A 145 1.55 2.54 24.15
CA TYR A 145 1.27 2.84 25.55
C TYR A 145 1.88 1.82 26.50
N CYS A 146 1.81 0.53 26.17
CA CYS A 146 2.35 -0.55 26.98
C CYS A 146 3.82 -0.87 26.66
N HIS A 147 4.38 -0.28 25.60
CA HIS A 147 5.75 -0.55 25.12
C HIS A 147 6.00 -2.06 24.82
N THR A 148 4.99 -2.73 24.28
CA THR A 148 4.97 -4.20 24.10
C THR A 148 4.37 -4.60 22.75
N GLN A 149 4.63 -5.85 22.36
CA GLN A 149 4.08 -6.54 21.20
C GLN A 149 4.39 -5.86 19.86
N HIS A 150 5.56 -5.22 19.74
CA HIS A 150 6.01 -4.61 18.48
C HIS A 150 6.11 -5.64 17.35
N PHE A 151 6.48 -6.89 17.67
CA PHE A 151 6.47 -8.01 16.74
C PHE A 151 5.09 -8.22 16.08
N TYR A 152 4.05 -8.37 16.92
CA TYR A 152 2.68 -8.57 16.43
C TYR A 152 2.14 -7.32 15.74
N GLY A 153 2.40 -6.14 16.29
CA GLY A 153 2.00 -4.86 15.68
C GLY A 153 2.58 -4.69 14.27
N LEU A 154 3.86 -5.00 14.07
CA LEU A 154 4.47 -4.92 12.74
C LEU A 154 3.97 -6.03 11.81
N LYS A 155 3.76 -7.26 12.28
CA LYS A 155 3.13 -8.31 11.46
C LYS A 155 1.72 -7.94 10.99
N ILE A 156 0.93 -7.33 11.87
CA ILE A 156 -0.39 -6.81 11.52
C ILE A 156 -0.26 -5.65 10.53
N PHE A 157 0.67 -4.73 10.74
CA PHE A 157 0.91 -3.63 9.81
C PHE A 157 1.28 -4.12 8.40
N ILE A 158 2.06 -5.20 8.29
CA ILE A 158 2.42 -5.81 7.00
C ILE A 158 1.17 -6.20 6.17
N LEU A 159 0.02 -6.47 6.79
CA LEU A 159 -1.24 -6.73 6.07
C LEU A 159 -1.72 -5.53 5.21
N GLU A 160 -1.22 -4.32 5.49
CA GLU A 160 -1.48 -3.11 4.69
C GLU A 160 -0.73 -3.09 3.35
N MET A 161 0.10 -4.10 3.04
CA MET A 161 0.83 -4.21 1.76
C MET A 161 -0.08 -4.25 0.52
N SER A 162 -1.38 -4.52 0.71
CA SER A 162 -2.40 -4.52 -0.34
C SER A 162 -2.82 -3.11 -0.78
N THR A 163 -2.55 -2.11 0.05
CA THR A 163 -3.07 -0.75 -0.16
C THR A 163 -2.42 0.03 -1.29
N PRO A 164 -1.11 -0.12 -1.63
CA PRO A 164 -0.53 0.53 -2.81
C PRO A 164 -1.23 0.05 -4.10
N PHE A 165 -1.50 -1.24 -4.20
CA PHE A 165 -2.20 -1.83 -5.35
C PHE A 165 -3.69 -1.46 -5.40
N SER A 166 -4.31 -1.26 -4.24
CA SER A 166 -5.66 -0.70 -4.15
C SER A 166 -5.72 0.76 -4.60
N CYS A 167 -4.70 1.56 -4.25
CA CYS A 167 -4.55 2.93 -4.74
C CYS A 167 -4.37 2.95 -6.26
N ILE A 168 -3.46 2.15 -6.81
CA ILE A 168 -3.24 2.03 -8.26
C ILE A 168 -4.53 1.61 -8.97
N CYS A 169 -5.26 0.62 -8.43
CA CYS A 169 -6.58 0.21 -8.92
C CYS A 169 -7.52 1.42 -9.04
N PHE A 170 -7.65 2.19 -7.96
CA PHE A 170 -8.53 3.36 -7.96
C PHE A 170 -8.10 4.42 -8.98
N CYS A 171 -6.80 4.72 -9.06
CA CYS A 171 -6.24 5.63 -10.06
C CYS A 171 -6.56 5.18 -11.50
N LEU A 172 -6.36 3.90 -11.82
CA LEU A 172 -6.61 3.36 -13.15
C LEU A 172 -8.10 3.42 -13.52
N LEU A 173 -9.02 3.19 -12.59
CA LEU A 173 -10.47 3.36 -12.82
C LEU A 173 -10.80 4.82 -13.17
N LYS A 174 -10.25 5.78 -12.42
CA LYS A 174 -10.51 7.21 -12.69
C LYS A 174 -9.88 7.70 -13.99
N LEU A 175 -8.86 7.02 -14.48
CA LEU A 175 -8.27 7.25 -15.80
C LEU A 175 -8.96 6.46 -16.93
N ARG A 176 -10.01 5.69 -16.65
CA ARG A 176 -10.69 4.79 -17.60
C ARG A 176 -9.74 3.79 -18.26
N MET A 177 -8.79 3.28 -17.48
CA MET A 177 -7.75 2.34 -17.92
C MET A 177 -8.07 0.89 -17.53
N GLU A 178 -9.32 0.57 -17.19
CA GLU A 178 -9.73 -0.74 -16.70
C GLU A 178 -9.63 -1.88 -17.71
N ARG A 179 -9.44 -1.57 -19.00
CA ARG A 179 -9.23 -2.58 -20.06
C ARG A 179 -7.77 -2.79 -20.43
N THR A 180 -6.86 -2.05 -19.81
CA THR A 180 -5.43 -2.06 -20.15
C THR A 180 -4.69 -3.25 -19.54
N LEU A 181 -3.51 -3.57 -20.09
CA LEU A 181 -2.61 -4.57 -19.49
C LEU A 181 -2.18 -4.15 -18.07
N ALA A 182 -1.93 -2.85 -17.85
CA ALA A 182 -1.57 -2.30 -16.55
C ALA A 182 -2.64 -2.58 -15.48
N TRP A 183 -3.93 -2.47 -15.84
CA TRP A 183 -5.03 -2.87 -14.98
C TRP A 183 -4.98 -4.36 -14.63
N LYS A 184 -4.89 -5.23 -15.64
CA LYS A 184 -4.87 -6.68 -15.44
C LYS A 184 -3.73 -7.13 -14.53
N ILE A 185 -2.52 -6.59 -14.75
CA ILE A 185 -1.35 -6.85 -13.91
C ILE A 185 -1.61 -6.38 -12.47
N ASN A 186 -2.06 -5.15 -12.28
CA ASN A 186 -2.32 -4.63 -10.94
C ASN A 186 -3.39 -5.43 -10.18
N GLN A 187 -4.50 -5.79 -10.84
CA GLN A 187 -5.55 -6.58 -10.22
C GLN A 187 -5.07 -7.99 -9.87
N LEU A 188 -4.26 -8.61 -10.73
CA LEU A 188 -3.68 -9.92 -10.44
C LEU A 188 -2.78 -9.87 -9.20
N ILE A 189 -1.87 -8.88 -9.14
CA ILE A 189 -1.03 -8.65 -7.95
C ILE A 189 -1.90 -8.42 -6.71
N LEU A 190 -2.93 -7.58 -6.83
CA LEU A 190 -3.83 -7.28 -5.73
C LEU A 190 -4.51 -8.55 -5.18
N ILE A 191 -4.99 -9.44 -6.05
CA ILE A 191 -5.56 -10.73 -5.64
C ILE A 191 -4.53 -11.59 -4.92
N TYR A 192 -3.32 -11.75 -5.46
CA TYR A 192 -2.26 -12.53 -4.81
C TYR A 192 -1.88 -11.98 -3.44
N VAL A 193 -1.74 -10.66 -3.34
CA VAL A 193 -1.42 -9.98 -2.08
C VAL A 193 -2.54 -10.18 -1.04
N PHE A 194 -3.81 -10.16 -1.46
CA PHE A 194 -4.93 -10.46 -0.54
C PHE A 194 -4.93 -11.92 -0.06
N HIS A 195 -4.58 -12.88 -0.90
CA HIS A 195 -4.39 -14.27 -0.45
C HIS A 195 -3.17 -14.40 0.47
N PHE A 196 -2.09 -13.68 0.18
CA PHE A 196 -0.90 -13.67 1.02
C PHE A 196 -1.18 -13.10 2.42
N ARG A 197 -2.11 -12.14 2.57
CA ARG A 197 -2.58 -11.69 3.88
C ARG A 197 -3.12 -12.85 4.73
N THR A 198 -3.88 -13.78 4.16
CA THR A 198 -4.36 -14.96 4.87
C THR A 198 -3.21 -15.82 5.38
N VAL A 199 -2.15 -15.99 4.57
CA VAL A 199 -0.95 -16.71 5.02
C VAL A 199 -0.31 -16.01 6.22
N LEU A 200 -0.16 -14.68 6.17
CA LEU A 200 0.39 -13.90 7.27
C LEU A 200 -0.48 -13.94 8.53
N GLU A 201 -1.80 -13.89 8.40
CA GLU A 201 -2.74 -14.05 9.51
C GLU A 201 -2.57 -15.42 10.18
N LEU A 202 -2.44 -16.48 9.38
CA LEU A 202 -2.17 -17.83 9.89
C LEU A 202 -0.78 -17.94 10.55
N MET A 203 0.23 -17.22 10.06
CA MET A 203 1.53 -17.15 10.72
C MET A 203 1.43 -16.45 12.08
N ILE A 204 0.62 -15.39 12.20
CA ILE A 204 0.38 -14.72 13.49
C ILE A 204 -0.35 -15.66 14.45
N TRP A 205 -1.37 -16.39 13.98
CA TRP A 205 -2.03 -17.44 14.77
C TRP A 205 -1.04 -18.50 15.25
N TYR A 206 -0.14 -18.94 14.37
CA TYR A 206 0.88 -19.92 14.69
C TYR A 206 1.85 -19.41 15.77
N ASP A 207 2.32 -18.17 15.68
CA ASP A 207 3.19 -17.58 16.71
C ASP A 207 2.48 -17.48 18.07
N ILE A 208 1.25 -16.97 18.08
CA ILE A 208 0.43 -16.87 19.31
C ILE A 208 0.20 -18.27 19.90
N TYR A 209 -0.06 -19.28 19.08
CA TYR A 209 -0.29 -20.65 19.53
C TYR A 209 0.95 -21.25 20.18
N ASN A 210 2.12 -21.11 19.55
CA ASN A 210 3.37 -21.64 20.10
C ASN A 210 3.77 -20.94 21.41
N ASP A 211 3.51 -19.64 21.49
CA ASP A 211 3.87 -18.83 22.65
C ASP A 211 2.69 -18.66 23.63
N TRP A 212 1.62 -19.45 23.52
CA TRP A 212 0.32 -19.14 24.18
C TRP A 212 0.43 -18.88 25.68
N SER A 213 1.14 -19.74 26.41
CA SER A 213 1.35 -19.57 27.85
C SER A 213 2.07 -18.25 28.16
N TYR A 214 3.13 -17.96 27.41
CA TYR A 214 3.92 -16.73 27.56
C TYR A 214 3.11 -15.48 27.18
N PHE A 215 2.41 -15.53 26.04
CA PHE A 215 1.53 -14.49 25.52
C PHE A 215 0.41 -14.15 26.53
N LYS A 216 -0.24 -15.16 27.11
CA LYS A 216 -1.31 -14.96 28.09
C LYS A 216 -0.83 -14.36 29.41
N GLU A 217 0.34 -14.77 29.89
CA GLU A 217 0.88 -14.33 31.18
C GLU A 217 1.45 -12.90 31.11
N HIS A 218 2.10 -12.54 30.01
CA HIS A 218 2.89 -11.31 29.90
C HIS A 218 2.19 -10.18 29.14
N SER A 219 1.12 -10.48 28.39
CA SER A 219 0.41 -9.46 27.63
C SER A 219 -0.62 -8.74 28.51
N PRO A 220 -0.65 -7.38 28.51
CA PRO A 220 -1.75 -6.63 29.09
C PRO A 220 -3.10 -7.11 28.54
N PHE A 221 -4.06 -7.37 29.44
CA PHE A 221 -5.32 -8.03 29.07
C PHE A 221 -6.07 -7.35 27.92
N LEU A 222 -6.19 -6.01 27.95
CA LEU A 222 -6.89 -5.26 26.90
C LEU A 222 -6.15 -5.31 25.56
N GLN A 223 -4.82 -5.29 25.57
CA GLN A 223 -4.00 -5.42 24.37
C GLN A 223 -4.15 -6.82 23.77
N MET A 224 -4.06 -7.85 24.60
CA MET A 224 -4.28 -9.25 24.20
C MET A 224 -5.67 -9.44 23.59
N ALA A 225 -6.71 -8.93 24.26
CA ALA A 225 -8.09 -9.01 23.75
C ALA A 225 -8.23 -8.32 22.40
N ASN A 226 -7.64 -7.12 22.22
CA ASN A 226 -7.67 -6.41 20.96
C ASN A 226 -6.98 -7.19 19.83
N VAL A 227 -5.80 -7.77 20.08
CA VAL A 227 -5.09 -8.59 19.09
C VAL A 227 -5.92 -9.81 18.68
N LEU A 228 -6.49 -10.54 19.64
CA LEU A 228 -7.29 -11.74 19.35
C LEU A 228 -8.59 -11.40 18.61
N ILE A 229 -9.34 -10.38 19.08
CA ILE A 229 -10.57 -9.93 18.42
C ILE A 229 -10.26 -9.43 17.00
N GLY A 230 -9.21 -8.64 16.85
CA GLY A 230 -8.78 -8.12 15.56
C GLY A 230 -8.36 -9.23 14.60
N LEU A 231 -7.59 -10.21 15.08
CA LEU A 231 -7.15 -11.33 14.26
C LEU A 231 -8.32 -12.24 13.85
N ILE A 232 -9.29 -12.46 14.73
CA ILE A 232 -10.55 -13.16 14.39
C ILE A 232 -11.31 -12.39 13.30
N ALA A 233 -11.49 -11.07 13.49
CA ALA A 233 -12.19 -10.22 12.52
C ALA A 233 -11.48 -10.22 11.15
N LEU A 234 -10.16 -10.13 11.12
CA LEU A 234 -9.37 -10.18 9.89
C LEU A 234 -9.50 -11.54 9.20
N THR A 235 -9.21 -12.63 9.93
CA THR A 235 -9.12 -13.99 9.39
C THR A 235 -10.45 -14.49 8.85
N PHE A 236 -11.53 -14.29 9.60
CA PHE A 236 -12.81 -14.93 9.29
C PHE A 236 -13.81 -14.01 8.59
N TRP A 237 -13.57 -12.70 8.56
CA TRP A 237 -14.52 -11.75 7.99
C TRP A 237 -13.88 -10.80 6.99
N LEU A 238 -12.98 -9.92 7.43
CA LEU A 238 -12.52 -8.79 6.62
C LEU A 238 -11.68 -9.25 5.43
N THR A 239 -10.67 -10.10 5.64
CA THR A 239 -9.78 -10.57 4.58
C THR A 239 -10.52 -11.43 3.54
N PRO A 240 -11.36 -12.42 3.92
CA PRO A 240 -12.19 -13.14 2.96
C PRO A 240 -13.13 -12.21 2.16
N TYR A 241 -13.80 -11.28 2.83
CA TYR A 241 -14.71 -10.33 2.18
C TYR A 241 -13.99 -9.42 1.18
N TRP A 242 -12.83 -8.86 1.55
CA TRP A 242 -12.06 -8.02 0.64
C TRP A 242 -11.45 -8.82 -0.51
N THR A 243 -10.98 -10.04 -0.25
CA THR A 243 -10.49 -10.95 -1.29
C THR A 243 -11.57 -11.21 -2.32
N TYR A 244 -12.79 -11.54 -1.88
CA TYR A 244 -13.95 -11.68 -2.76
C TYR A 244 -14.19 -10.42 -3.60
N LYS A 245 -14.21 -9.23 -2.98
CA LYS A 245 -14.44 -7.98 -3.71
C LYS A 245 -13.36 -7.68 -4.74
N LYS A 246 -12.08 -7.95 -4.43
CA LYS A 246 -10.97 -7.73 -5.37
C LYS A 246 -10.97 -8.72 -6.51
N THR A 247 -11.27 -9.99 -6.22
CA THR A 247 -11.47 -11.02 -7.25
C THR A 247 -12.64 -10.67 -8.18
N ALA A 248 -13.77 -10.23 -7.63
CA ALA A 248 -14.91 -9.79 -8.43
C ALA A 248 -14.55 -8.56 -9.29
N GLN A 249 -13.76 -7.62 -8.76
CA GLN A 249 -13.29 -6.43 -9.49
C GLN A 249 -12.38 -6.75 -10.67
N PHE A 250 -11.69 -7.89 -10.66
CA PHE A 250 -10.89 -8.36 -11.79
C PHE A 250 -11.76 -8.75 -13.00
N PHE A 251 -12.85 -9.50 -12.76
CA PHE A 251 -13.77 -9.95 -13.81
C PHE A 251 -14.75 -8.86 -14.25
N HIS A 252 -15.20 -8.05 -13.29
CA HIS A 252 -16.13 -6.97 -13.51
C HIS A 252 -15.50 -5.68 -12.96
N PRO A 253 -14.90 -4.84 -13.83
CA PRO A 253 -14.30 -3.58 -13.40
C PRO A 253 -15.39 -2.60 -12.96
N VAL A 254 -15.77 -2.72 -11.69
CA VAL A 254 -16.86 -1.97 -11.08
C VAL A 254 -16.30 -1.08 -9.97
N ASP A 255 -16.82 0.13 -9.92
CA ASP A 255 -16.70 1.00 -8.75
C ASP A 255 -17.87 0.69 -7.81
N TRP A 256 -17.60 -0.11 -6.78
CA TRP A 256 -18.60 -0.61 -5.84
C TRP A 256 -19.33 0.50 -5.07
N ASP A 257 -18.72 1.69 -4.96
CA ASP A 257 -19.35 2.84 -4.29
C ASP A 257 -20.40 3.51 -5.18
N LEU A 258 -20.26 3.41 -6.51
CA LEU A 258 -21.27 3.91 -7.44
C LEU A 258 -22.49 2.99 -7.48
N GLN A 259 -22.29 1.66 -7.53
CA GLN A 259 -23.40 0.70 -7.56
C GLN A 259 -24.32 0.78 -6.33
N LYS A 260 -23.76 0.82 -5.11
CA LYS A 260 -24.56 0.90 -3.87
C LYS A 260 -25.45 2.16 -3.83
N ASN A 261 -24.99 3.27 -4.40
CA ASN A 261 -25.77 4.50 -4.44
C ASN A 261 -26.89 4.41 -5.48
N THR A 262 -26.62 3.80 -6.64
CA THR A 262 -27.64 3.57 -7.68
C THR A 262 -28.74 2.64 -7.18
N GLU A 263 -28.40 1.53 -6.52
CA GLU A 263 -29.39 0.59 -5.96
C GLU A 263 -30.24 1.25 -4.87
N LYS A 264 -29.63 1.99 -3.94
CA LYS A 264 -30.37 2.74 -2.92
C LYS A 264 -31.32 3.79 -3.51
N GLN A 265 -30.90 4.48 -4.58
CA GLN A 265 -31.76 5.45 -5.26
C GLN A 265 -32.93 4.78 -5.99
N LEU A 266 -32.72 3.60 -6.58
CA LEU A 266 -33.76 2.83 -7.24
C LEU A 266 -34.78 2.25 -6.25
N LEU A 267 -34.32 1.80 -5.07
CA LEU A 267 -35.20 1.31 -4.00
C LEU A 267 -36.08 2.44 -3.45
N ARG A 268 -35.50 3.63 -3.17
CA ARG A 268 -36.29 4.80 -2.75
C ARG A 268 -37.33 5.20 -3.79
N LYS A 269 -36.96 5.28 -5.07
CA LYS A 269 -37.93 5.57 -6.14
C LYS A 269 -39.08 4.56 -6.22
N LYS A 270 -38.81 3.28 -5.93
CA LYS A 270 -39.86 2.24 -5.89
C LYS A 270 -40.79 2.40 -4.70
N GLU A 271 -40.29 2.82 -3.55
CA GLU A 271 -41.09 3.13 -2.36
C GLU A 271 -41.99 4.34 -2.63
N ASP A 272 -41.44 5.44 -3.15
CA ASP A 272 -42.19 6.67 -3.49
C ASP A 272 -43.29 6.43 -4.55
N SER A 273 -43.10 5.44 -5.44
CA SER A 273 -44.08 5.07 -6.47
C SER A 273 -45.22 4.17 -5.99
N LYS A 274 -45.12 3.61 -4.78
CA LYS A 274 -46.17 2.77 -4.18
C LYS A 274 -47.09 3.54 -3.24
N GLU A 275 -46.69 4.75 -2.83
CA GLU A 275 -47.49 5.63 -1.98
C GLU A 275 -48.35 6.64 -2.78
N ASN A 276 -48.22 6.67 -4.11
CA ASN A 276 -49.08 7.42 -5.04
C ASN A 276 -49.96 6.48 -5.86
#